data_AF-A0A562IA45-F1
#
_entry.id   AF-A0A562IA45-F1
#
_cell.length_a   1.000
_cell.length_b   1.000
_cell.length_c   1.000
_cell.angle_alpha   90.00
_cell.angle_beta   90.00
_cell.angle_gamma   90.00
#
_symmetry.space_group_name_H-M   'P 1'
#
loop_
_entity.id
_entity.type
_entity.pdbx_description
1 polymer ?
#
loop_
_entity_poly.entity_id
_entity_poly.type
_entity_poly.pdbx_seq_one_letter_code
_entity_poly.pdbx_strand_id
1 'polypeptide(L)'
;MSTVKKTLTPIRPAQRRREVVENDEFAAFARRIIRAHGRRVATGDVEALRDLVALSSAIDDAVGQAVIGLRAFGYSWAEIGSRLGISRQAAQQRWGGHA
;
A
#
# COMPACT_ATOMS: atom_id res chain seq x y z
N MET A 1 18.01 -32.88 38.37
CA MET A 1 16.80 -32.03 38.18
C MET A 1 17.09 -31.06 37.07
N SER A 2 16.35 -31.12 35.96
CA SER A 2 16.66 -30.38 34.72
C SER A 2 15.95 -29.03 34.72
N THR A 3 16.71 -27.93 34.69
CA THR A 3 16.19 -26.57 34.67
C THR A 3 15.79 -26.20 33.24
N VAL A 4 14.50 -26.23 32.93
CA VAL A 4 13.97 -25.83 31.63
C VAL A 4 14.11 -24.30 31.47
N LYS A 5 14.77 -23.86 30.39
CA LYS A 5 14.91 -22.43 30.03
C LYS A 5 13.55 -21.86 29.61
N LYS A 6 13.18 -20.72 30.20
CA LYS A 6 12.00 -19.92 29.85
C LYS A 6 12.15 -19.41 28.41
N THR A 7 11.28 -19.82 27.51
CA THR A 7 11.29 -19.43 26.10
C THR A 7 11.16 -17.89 25.98
N LEU A 8 12.12 -17.24 25.31
CA LEU A 8 12.14 -15.78 25.06
C LEU A 8 11.34 -15.36 23.81
N THR A 9 10.42 -16.19 23.33
CA THR A 9 9.65 -15.87 22.13
C THR A 9 8.44 -15.01 22.52
N PRO A 10 8.38 -13.72 22.15
CA PRO A 10 7.16 -12.96 22.32
C PRO A 10 6.06 -13.62 21.48
N ILE A 11 4.90 -13.83 22.10
CA ILE A 11 3.67 -14.29 21.44
C ILE A 11 3.41 -13.29 20.30
N ARG A 12 3.66 -13.71 19.04
CA ARG A 12 3.26 -12.89 17.89
C ARG A 12 1.73 -12.78 17.93
N PRO A 13 1.16 -11.57 17.96
CA PRO A 13 -0.29 -11.43 17.96
C PRO A 13 -0.86 -12.18 16.77
N ALA A 14 -1.87 -12.99 17.05
CA ALA A 14 -2.57 -13.82 16.09
C ALA A 14 -2.88 -13.00 14.83
N GLN A 15 -2.37 -13.52 13.71
CA GLN A 15 -2.61 -13.17 12.32
C GLN A 15 -3.65 -12.05 12.11
N ARG A 16 -3.17 -10.80 12.02
CA ARG A 16 -3.95 -9.66 11.54
C ARG A 16 -4.23 -9.86 10.04
N ARG A 17 -5.15 -10.76 9.70
CA ARG A 17 -5.77 -10.84 8.38
C ARG A 17 -7.17 -10.27 8.54
N ARG A 18 -7.36 -9.02 8.13
CA ARG A 18 -8.68 -8.57 7.68
C ARG A 18 -9.01 -9.36 6.42
N GLU A 19 -10.23 -9.89 6.33
CA GLU A 19 -10.72 -10.59 5.14
C GLU A 19 -10.52 -9.70 3.91
N VAL A 20 -9.80 -10.24 2.92
CA VAL A 20 -9.22 -9.53 1.77
C VAL A 20 -10.27 -9.23 0.68
N VAL A 21 -11.51 -9.69 0.87
CA VAL A 21 -12.39 -10.05 -0.25
C VAL A 21 -13.06 -8.86 -0.94
N GLU A 22 -13.27 -7.72 -0.28
CA GLU A 22 -13.88 -6.54 -0.93
C GLU A 22 -12.89 -5.66 -1.73
N ASN A 23 -11.58 -5.81 -1.48
CA ASN A 23 -10.59 -4.89 -2.06
C ASN A 23 -10.26 -5.22 -3.53
N ASP A 24 -10.36 -6.49 -3.95
CA ASP A 24 -9.90 -6.92 -5.26
C ASP A 24 -10.86 -6.51 -6.39
N GLU A 25 -12.17 -6.66 -6.18
CA GLU A 25 -13.20 -6.22 -7.13
C GLU A 25 -13.22 -4.69 -7.27
N PHE A 26 -13.13 -3.98 -6.14
CA PHE A 26 -13.03 -2.53 -6.14
C PHE A 26 -11.76 -2.06 -6.86
N ALA A 27 -10.62 -2.69 -6.61
CA ALA A 27 -9.38 -2.38 -7.31
C ALA A 27 -9.47 -2.70 -8.81
N ALA A 28 -10.15 -3.77 -9.21
CA ALA A 28 -10.38 -4.10 -10.61
C ALA A 28 -11.26 -3.04 -11.30
N PHE A 29 -12.31 -2.59 -10.61
CA PHE A 29 -13.15 -1.49 -11.06
C PHE A 29 -12.36 -0.19 -11.22
N ALA A 30 -11.60 0.23 -10.21
CA ALA A 30 -10.78 1.44 -10.24
C ALA A 30 -9.78 1.42 -11.42
N ARG A 31 -9.05 0.30 -11.61
CA ARG A 31 -8.15 0.11 -12.75
C ARG A 31 -8.87 0.24 -14.10
N ARG A 32 -10.11 -0.25 -14.21
CA ARG A 32 -10.92 -0.14 -15.43
C ARG A 32 -11.25 1.32 -15.74
N ILE A 33 -11.67 2.09 -14.74
CA ILE A 33 -12.03 3.50 -14.89
C ILE A 33 -10.81 4.34 -15.28
N ILE A 34 -9.67 4.17 -14.60
CA ILE A 34 -8.43 4.90 -14.91
C ILE A 34 -7.99 4.65 -16.36
N ARG A 35 -8.01 3.38 -16.81
CA ARG A 35 -7.68 3.05 -18.22
C ARG A 35 -8.65 3.69 -19.21
N ALA A 36 -9.94 3.74 -18.87
CA ALA A 36 -10.93 4.39 -19.72
C ALA A 36 -10.69 5.90 -19.82
N HIS A 37 -10.32 6.56 -18.72
CA HIS A 37 -9.96 7.98 -18.73
C HIS A 37 -8.75 8.25 -19.62
N GLY A 38 -7.67 7.49 -19.46
CA GLY A 38 -6.47 7.62 -20.31
C GLY A 38 -6.77 7.45 -21.80
N ARG A 39 -7.65 6.51 -22.18
CA ARG A 39 -8.07 6.35 -23.59
C ARG A 39 -8.82 7.57 -24.13
N ARG A 40 -9.65 8.24 -23.32
CA ARG A 40 -10.36 9.46 -23.73
C ARG A 40 -9.40 10.64 -23.91
N VAL A 41 -8.40 10.78 -23.03
CA VAL A 41 -7.34 11.78 -23.20
C VAL A 41 -6.57 11.52 -24.50
N ALA A 42 -6.23 10.26 -24.77
CA ALA A 42 -5.48 9.86 -25.96
C ALA A 42 -6.23 10.11 -27.30
N THR A 43 -7.54 10.37 -27.28
CA THR A 43 -8.31 10.72 -28.50
C THR A 43 -8.20 12.21 -28.89
N GLY A 44 -7.34 12.99 -28.23
CA GLY A 44 -6.96 14.33 -28.67
C GLY A 44 -7.28 15.47 -27.70
N ASP A 45 -7.64 15.18 -26.45
CA ASP A 45 -7.93 16.19 -25.44
C ASP A 45 -6.68 16.47 -24.59
N VAL A 46 -5.86 17.41 -25.04
CA VAL A 46 -4.61 17.80 -24.35
C VAL A 46 -4.88 18.47 -23.01
N GLU A 47 -5.99 19.17 -22.86
CA GLU A 47 -6.36 19.83 -21.60
C GLU A 47 -6.71 18.78 -20.53
N ALA A 48 -7.37 17.69 -20.91
CA ALA A 48 -7.64 16.56 -20.03
C ALA A 48 -6.37 15.83 -19.54
N LEU A 49 -5.20 16.06 -20.16
CA LEU A 49 -3.94 15.52 -19.65
C LEU A 49 -3.62 16.06 -18.25
N ARG A 50 -3.95 17.33 -17.98
CA ARG A 50 -3.76 17.94 -16.66
C ARG A 50 -4.53 17.18 -15.58
N ASP A 51 -5.78 16.84 -15.86
CA ASP A 51 -6.64 16.10 -14.92
C ASP A 51 -6.15 14.67 -14.71
N LEU A 52 -5.67 14.00 -15.76
CA LEU A 52 -5.09 12.67 -15.66
C LEU A 52 -3.80 12.67 -14.81
N VAL A 53 -2.97 13.71 -14.93
CA VAL A 53 -1.79 13.90 -14.07
C VAL A 53 -2.20 14.17 -12.62
N ALA A 54 -3.19 15.03 -12.39
CA ALA A 54 -3.72 15.29 -11.05
C ALA A 54 -4.28 14.02 -10.39
N LEU A 55 -4.95 13.16 -11.17
CA LEU A 55 -5.41 11.86 -10.71
C LEU A 55 -4.23 10.94 -10.32
N SER A 56 -3.13 10.96 -11.07
CA SER A 56 -1.92 10.20 -10.70
C SER A 56 -1.38 10.64 -9.34
N SER A 57 -1.28 11.95 -9.10
CA SER A 57 -0.85 12.48 -7.80
C SER A 57 -1.80 12.08 -6.68
N ALA A 58 -3.12 12.14 -6.89
CA ALA A 58 -4.09 11.70 -5.90
C ALA A 58 -3.97 10.20 -5.54
N ILE A 59 -3.63 9.36 -6.52
CA ILE A 59 -3.36 7.93 -6.28
C ILE A 59 -2.09 7.76 -5.46
N ASP A 60 -1.01 8.49 -5.78
CA ASP A 60 0.25 8.43 -5.02
C ASP A 60 0.05 8.86 -3.55
N ASP A 61 -0.74 9.91 -3.32
CA ASP A 61 -1.12 10.38 -1.98
C ASP A 61 -1.92 9.31 -1.23
N ALA A 62 -2.93 8.71 -1.88
CA ALA A 62 -3.74 7.64 -1.30
C ALA A 62 -2.88 6.41 -0.94
N VAL A 63 -1.89 6.06 -1.76
CA VAL A 63 -0.92 5.00 -1.45
C VAL A 63 -0.10 5.36 -0.21
N GLY A 64 0.36 6.62 -0.11
CA GLY A 64 1.07 7.11 1.08
C GLY A 64 0.23 6.96 2.35
N GLN A 65 -1.03 7.41 2.31
CA GLN A 65 -1.96 7.28 3.44
C GLN A 65 -2.20 5.82 3.81
N ALA A 66 -2.40 4.93 2.83
CA ALA A 66 -2.57 3.51 3.07
C ALA A 66 -1.32 2.88 3.72
N VAL A 67 -0.11 3.23 3.26
CA VAL A 67 1.14 2.74 3.85
C VAL A 67 1.30 3.20 5.30
N ILE A 68 1.05 4.49 5.58
CA ILE A 68 1.11 5.04 6.94
C ILE A 68 0.07 4.37 7.84
N GLY A 69 -1.16 4.20 7.34
CA GLY A 69 -2.23 3.48 8.06
C GLY A 69 -1.86 2.04 8.39
N LEU A 70 -1.25 1.31 7.44
CA LEU A 70 -0.75 -0.04 7.67
C LEU A 70 0.40 -0.07 8.68
N ARG A 71 1.29 0.94 8.65
CA ARG A 71 2.38 1.09 9.63
C ARG A 71 1.82 1.31 11.04
N ALA A 72 0.83 2.19 11.19
CA ALA A 72 0.15 2.47 12.46
C ALA A 72 -0.66 1.27 12.96
N PHE A 73 -1.30 0.52 12.06
CA PHE A 73 -1.94 -0.77 12.37
C PHE A 73 -0.93 -1.84 12.80
N GLY A 74 0.36 -1.60 12.60
CA GLY A 74 1.47 -2.35 13.17
C GLY A 74 2.14 -3.33 12.21
N TYR A 75 1.98 -3.18 10.90
CA TYR A 75 2.87 -3.82 9.94
C TYR A 75 4.25 -3.15 9.96
N SER A 76 5.30 -3.93 9.80
CA SER A 76 6.67 -3.43 9.73
C SER A 76 7.01 -2.90 8.33
N TRP A 77 8.04 -2.04 8.23
CA TRP A 77 8.57 -1.59 6.94
C TRP A 77 9.05 -2.76 6.06
N ALA A 78 9.53 -3.84 6.67
CA ALA A 78 9.96 -5.02 5.93
C ALA A 78 8.77 -5.75 5.29
N GLU A 79 7.68 -5.94 6.05
CA GLU A 79 6.46 -6.55 5.52
C GLU A 79 5.85 -5.70 4.41
N ILE A 80 5.71 -4.39 4.63
CA ILE A 80 5.16 -3.47 3.62
C ILE A 80 6.04 -3.47 2.36
N GLY A 81 7.36 -3.30 2.50
CA GLY A 81 8.28 -3.31 1.37
C GLY A 81 8.19 -4.61 0.56
N SER A 82 8.14 -5.76 1.24
CA SER A 82 8.02 -7.07 0.57
C SER A 82 6.74 -7.19 -0.28
N ARG A 83 5.61 -6.62 0.16
CA ARG A 83 4.35 -6.65 -0.58
C ARG A 83 4.34 -5.70 -1.78
N LEU A 84 5.16 -4.66 -1.73
CA LEU A 84 5.32 -3.68 -2.80
C LEU A 84 6.50 -4.00 -3.75
N GLY A 85 7.24 -5.07 -3.49
CA GLY A 85 8.41 -5.45 -4.31
C GLY A 85 9.64 -4.56 -4.12
N ILE A 86 9.75 -3.87 -2.97
CA ILE A 86 10.87 -2.97 -2.67
C ILE A 86 11.55 -3.34 -1.35
N SER A 87 12.78 -2.84 -1.14
CA SER A 87 13.49 -3.08 0.12
C SER A 87 12.82 -2.37 1.31
N ARG A 88 13.09 -2.87 2.52
CA ARG A 88 12.68 -2.21 3.78
C ARG A 88 13.16 -0.76 3.84
N GLN A 89 14.42 -0.53 3.44
CA GLN A 89 15.05 0.78 3.45
C GLN A 89 14.36 1.72 2.46
N ALA A 90 14.02 1.24 1.25
CA ALA A 90 13.29 2.03 0.26
C ALA A 90 11.89 2.41 0.76
N ALA A 91 11.17 1.49 1.42
CA ALA A 91 9.88 1.79 2.02
C ALA A 91 10.01 2.84 3.15
N GLN A 92 10.98 2.68 4.05
CA GLN A 92 11.22 3.63 5.13
C GLN A 92 11.65 5.01 4.60
N GLN A 93 12.49 5.07 3.58
CA GLN A 93 12.92 6.34 2.98
C GLN A 93 11.75 7.07 2.33
N ARG A 94 10.86 6.34 1.65
CA ARG A 94 9.74 6.93 0.93
C ARG A 94 8.62 7.43 1.85
N TRP A 95 8.32 6.72 2.94
CA TRP A 95 7.15 7.03 3.77
C TRP A 95 7.46 7.27 5.26
N GLY A 96 8.69 7.02 5.72
CA GLY A 96 9.06 7.11 7.13
C GLY A 96 9.16 8.51 7.71
N GLY A 97 9.24 9.55 6.86
CA GLY A 97 9.22 10.95 7.28
C GLY A 97 7.82 11.56 7.43
N HIS A 98 6.77 10.82 7.09
CA HIS A 98 5.37 11.26 7.12
C HIS A 98 4.58 10.65 8.30
N ALA A 99 5.25 9.92 9.19
CA ALA A 99 4.67 9.19 10.31
C ALA A 99 4.78 9.96 11.63
#